data_AF-U9UFN5-F1
#
_entry.id   AF-U9UFN5-F1
#
_cell.length_a   1.000
_cell.length_b   1.000
_cell.length_c   1.000
_cell.angle_alpha   90.00
_cell.angle_beta   90.00
_cell.angle_gamma   90.00
#
_symmetry.space_group_name_H-M   'P 1'
#
loop_
_entity.id
_entity.type
_entity.pdbx_description
1 polymer ?
#
loop_
_entity_poly.entity_id
_entity_poly.type
_entity_poly.pdbx_seq_one_letter_code
_entity_poly.pdbx_strand_id
1 'polypeptide(L)'
;KFITGQFIDTAGLIIEVIWANFSVNPSAKIIPLRLFLQETLRRSRTSYSTLQTALFYLFRIKPQISSTQNNDPATCGRRMFLAALIVASKYLQDRNYSNRAWSKISGLPVHEINANEICFLKLIDYNLFIAEDIFKRWSSLLLTHI
;
A
#
# COMPACT_ATOMS: atom_id res chain seq x y z
N LYS A 1 16.50 -4.92 9.33
CA LYS A 1 16.54 -3.48 9.71
C LYS A 1 15.10 -3.04 9.97
N PHE A 2 14.79 -2.44 11.12
CA PHE A 2 13.46 -1.90 11.43
C PHE A 2 13.16 -0.71 10.52
N ILE A 3 11.95 -0.60 9.96
CA ILE A 3 11.50 0.55 9.16
C ILE A 3 11.53 1.80 10.06
N THR A 4 12.27 2.84 9.65
CA THR A 4 12.37 4.08 10.44
C THR A 4 11.06 4.88 10.39
N GLY A 5 10.87 5.76 11.38
CA GLY A 5 9.70 6.65 11.45
C GLY A 5 9.53 7.52 10.19
N GLN A 6 10.63 7.96 9.58
CA GLN A 6 10.58 8.77 8.36
C GLN A 6 9.93 8.03 7.18
N PHE A 7 10.22 6.74 6.97
CA PHE A 7 9.60 5.96 5.89
C PHE A 7 8.08 5.82 6.07
N ILE A 8 7.63 5.70 7.31
CA ILE A 8 6.20 5.68 7.63
C ILE A 8 5.57 7.04 7.29
N ASP A 9 6.27 8.13 7.62
CA ASP A 9 5.79 9.48 7.36
C ASP A 9 5.73 9.76 5.84
N THR A 10 6.75 9.35 5.07
CA THR A 10 6.73 9.39 3.60
C THR A 10 5.58 8.56 3.02
N ALA A 11 5.33 7.35 3.54
CA ALA A 11 4.21 6.53 3.11
C ALA A 11 2.85 7.21 3.40
N GLY A 12 2.73 7.86 4.56
CA GLY A 12 1.57 8.66 4.92
C GLY A 12 1.31 9.80 3.93
N LEU A 13 2.35 10.59 3.64
CA LEU A 13 2.28 11.70 2.68
C LEU A 13 1.87 11.22 1.27
N ILE A 14 2.44 10.12 0.78
CA ILE A 14 2.07 9.55 -0.52
C ILE A 14 0.58 9.20 -0.56
N ILE A 15 0.05 8.55 0.48
CA ILE A 15 -1.36 8.18 0.56
C ILE A 15 -2.24 9.43 0.59
N GLU A 16 -1.89 10.43 1.40
CA GLU A 16 -2.65 11.68 1.49
C GLU A 16 -2.66 12.44 0.16
N VAL A 17 -1.53 12.48 -0.56
CA VAL A 17 -1.44 13.13 -1.87
C VAL A 17 -2.25 12.41 -2.95
N ILE A 18 -2.21 11.07 -2.99
CA ILE A 18 -2.95 10.31 -4.01
C ILE A 18 -4.46 10.38 -3.76
N TRP A 19 -4.88 10.36 -2.48
CA TRP A 19 -6.30 10.35 -2.10
C TRP A 19 -6.85 11.69 -1.62
N ALA A 20 -6.17 12.81 -1.90
CA ALA A 20 -6.55 14.15 -1.43
C ALA A 20 -7.99 14.55 -1.79
N ASN A 21 -8.50 14.08 -2.94
CA ASN A 21 -9.83 14.41 -3.45
C ASN A 21 -10.95 13.50 -2.89
N PHE A 22 -10.62 12.45 -2.14
CA PHE A 22 -11.60 11.53 -1.59
C PHE A 22 -11.90 11.89 -0.14
N SER A 23 -13.16 12.25 0.12
CA SER A 23 -13.60 12.59 1.47
C SER A 23 -13.61 11.34 2.35
N VAL A 24 -12.91 11.41 3.48
CA VAL A 24 -13.06 10.43 4.56
C VAL A 24 -14.31 10.82 5.34
N ASN A 25 -15.25 9.88 5.50
CA ASN A 25 -16.44 10.11 6.31
C ASN A 25 -16.04 10.54 7.74
N PRO A 26 -16.37 11.78 8.17
CA PRO A 26 -15.92 12.32 9.47
C PRO A 26 -16.48 11.55 10.67
N SER A 27 -17.59 10.84 10.49
CA SER A 27 -18.27 10.08 11.55
C SER A 27 -17.67 8.69 11.77
N ALA A 28 -16.80 8.23 10.87
CA ALA A 28 -16.14 6.94 11.02
C ALA A 28 -15.01 7.04 12.06
N LYS A 29 -15.07 6.23 13.12
CA LYS A 29 -13.97 6.08 14.08
C LYS A 29 -12.82 5.32 13.42
N ILE A 30 -11.91 6.06 12.79
CA ILE A 30 -10.77 5.50 12.04
C ILE A 30 -9.47 5.75 12.83
N ILE A 31 -8.63 4.73 12.92
CA ILE A 31 -7.29 4.83 13.52
C ILE A 31 -6.45 5.86 12.73
N PRO A 32 -5.64 6.70 13.40
CA PRO A 32 -4.70 7.62 12.74
C PRO A 32 -3.86 6.91 11.67
N LEU A 33 -3.67 7.55 10.51
CA LEU A 33 -2.99 6.93 9.36
C LEU A 33 -1.59 6.43 9.73
N ARG A 34 -0.80 7.26 10.43
CA ARG A 34 0.54 6.89 10.92
C ARG A 34 0.53 5.62 11.77
N LEU A 35 -0.40 5.49 12.71
CA LEU A 35 -0.54 4.30 13.56
C LEU A 35 -0.96 3.07 12.75
N PHE A 36 -1.88 3.25 11.81
CA PHE A 36 -2.27 2.18 10.88
C PHE A 36 -1.08 1.66 10.07
N LEU A 37 -0.27 2.56 9.50
CA LEU A 37 0.93 2.20 8.74
C LEU A 37 1.96 1.50 9.63
N GLN A 38 2.23 2.05 10.81
CA GLN A 38 3.16 1.47 11.79
C GLN A 38 2.76 0.05 12.19
N GLU A 39 1.52 -0.15 12.63
CA GLU A 39 1.07 -1.47 13.08
C GLU A 39 0.99 -2.47 11.94
N THR A 40 0.57 -2.04 10.74
CA THR A 40 0.54 -2.91 9.56
C THR A 40 1.95 -3.42 9.25
N LEU A 41 2.91 -2.51 9.09
CA LEU A 41 4.30 -2.85 8.74
C LEU A 41 4.99 -3.68 9.82
N ARG A 42 4.75 -3.36 11.10
CA ARG A 42 5.31 -4.08 12.24
C ARG A 42 4.78 -5.51 12.31
N ARG A 43 3.46 -5.71 12.16
CA ARG A 43 2.82 -7.02 12.27
C ARG A 43 3.10 -7.92 11.07
N SER A 44 3.19 -7.36 9.87
CA SER A 44 3.55 -8.11 8.65
C SER A 44 5.05 -8.35 8.50
N ARG A 45 5.88 -7.81 9.41
CA ARG A 45 7.35 -7.90 9.35
C ARG A 45 7.90 -7.43 8.00
N THR A 46 7.32 -6.36 7.47
CA THR A 46 7.65 -5.85 6.14
C THR A 46 9.11 -5.43 6.04
N SER A 47 9.79 -5.84 4.95
CA SER A 47 11.12 -5.36 4.62
C SER A 47 11.09 -4.00 3.92
N TYR A 48 12.20 -3.27 3.96
CA TYR A 48 12.34 -2.00 3.25
C TYR A 48 12.03 -2.12 1.76
N SER A 49 12.60 -3.11 1.07
CA SER A 49 12.36 -3.33 -0.35
C SER A 49 10.87 -3.60 -0.63
N THR A 50 10.19 -4.36 0.24
CA THR A 50 8.76 -4.62 0.09
C THR A 50 7.93 -3.33 0.24
N LEU A 51 8.27 -2.48 1.23
CA LEU A 51 7.61 -1.18 1.38
C LEU A 51 7.87 -0.28 0.17
N GLN A 52 9.12 -0.18 -0.30
CA GLN A 52 9.46 0.64 -1.46
C GLN A 52 8.73 0.18 -2.72
N THR A 53 8.63 -1.13 -2.95
CA THR A 53 7.85 -1.71 -4.05
C THR A 53 6.36 -1.40 -3.90
N ALA A 54 5.79 -1.51 -2.70
CA ALA A 54 4.40 -1.16 -2.46
C ALA A 54 4.12 0.33 -2.74
N LEU A 55 5.02 1.23 -2.31
CA LEU A 55 4.90 2.66 -2.59
C LEU A 55 5.05 2.97 -4.08
N PHE A 56 5.94 2.27 -4.79
CA PHE A 56 6.07 2.39 -6.24
C PHE A 56 4.77 1.97 -6.94
N TYR A 57 4.16 0.86 -6.51
CA TYR A 57 2.88 0.41 -7.05
C TYR A 57 1.76 1.43 -6.82
N LEU A 58 1.70 2.05 -5.63
CA LEU A 58 0.75 3.13 -5.36
C LEU A 58 0.95 4.33 -6.29
N PHE A 59 2.20 4.75 -6.49
CA PHE A 59 2.51 5.83 -7.43
C PHE A 59 2.05 5.50 -8.86
N ARG A 60 2.22 4.25 -9.29
CA ARG A 60 1.82 3.81 -10.63
C ARG A 60 0.32 3.80 -10.85
N ILE A 61 -0.49 3.46 -9.84
CA ILE A 61 -1.96 3.46 -9.97
C ILE A 61 -2.59 4.85 -9.82
N LYS A 62 -1.82 5.86 -9.36
CA LYS A 62 -2.31 7.23 -9.15
C LYS A 62 -3.15 7.78 -10.32
N PRO A 63 -2.74 7.65 -11.61
CA PRO A 63 -3.53 8.17 -12.73
C PRO A 63 -4.92 7.52 -12.83
N GLN A 64 -5.03 6.25 -12.47
CA GLN A 64 -6.27 5.46 -12.56
C GLN A 64 -7.23 5.79 -11.41
N ILE A 65 -6.67 6.08 -10.23
CA ILE A 65 -7.43 6.54 -9.07
C ILE A 65 -8.16 7.86 -9.38
N SER A 66 -7.50 8.79 -10.08
CA SER A 66 -8.13 10.07 -10.49
C SER A 66 -9.36 9.90 -11.39
N SER A 67 -9.47 8.78 -12.11
CA SER A 67 -10.61 8.47 -12.99
C SER A 67 -11.71 7.64 -12.32
N THR A 68 -11.55 7.31 -11.04
CA THR A 68 -12.42 6.39 -10.31
C THR A 68 -13.61 7.13 -9.68
N GLN A 69 -14.79 6.51 -9.73
CA GLN A 69 -16.04 7.03 -9.13
C GLN A 69 -16.02 6.93 -7.59
N ASN A 70 -16.75 7.83 -6.91
CA ASN A 70 -16.75 7.97 -5.44
C ASN A 70 -17.19 6.73 -4.62
N ASN A 71 -17.68 5.66 -5.25
CA ASN A 71 -18.13 4.43 -4.57
C ASN A 71 -17.24 3.20 -4.79
N ASP A 72 -16.10 3.35 -5.48
CA ASP A 72 -15.19 2.22 -5.70
C ASP A 72 -14.35 1.93 -4.43
N PRO A 73 -14.12 0.66 -4.05
CA PRO A 73 -13.14 0.28 -3.01
C PRO A 73 -11.76 0.95 -3.16
N ALA A 74 -11.36 1.27 -4.38
CA ALA A 74 -10.12 1.97 -4.72
C ALA A 74 -10.04 3.41 -4.19
N THR A 75 -11.17 4.01 -3.79
CA THR A 75 -11.22 5.35 -3.18
C THR A 75 -10.67 5.39 -1.74
N CYS A 76 -10.37 4.24 -1.13
CA CYS A 76 -9.80 4.18 0.21
C CYS A 76 -8.28 3.93 0.18
N GLY A 77 -7.49 5.00 0.36
CA GLY A 77 -6.03 4.91 0.37
C GLY A 77 -5.43 3.93 1.40
N ARG A 78 -6.08 3.72 2.56
CA ARG A 78 -5.66 2.71 3.55
C ARG A 78 -5.81 1.28 3.01
N ARG A 79 -6.93 1.00 2.32
CA ARG A 79 -7.18 -0.31 1.70
C ARG A 79 -6.24 -0.56 0.54
N MET A 80 -6.01 0.45 -0.29
CA MET A 80 -5.09 0.36 -1.43
C MET A 80 -3.64 0.22 -0.99
N PHE A 81 -3.22 0.89 0.09
CA PHE A 81 -1.91 0.65 0.71
C PHE A 81 -1.75 -0.81 1.17
N LEU A 82 -2.74 -1.35 1.88
CA LEU A 82 -2.68 -2.74 2.32
C LEU A 82 -2.63 -3.70 1.13
N ALA A 83 -3.45 -3.49 0.11
CA ALA A 83 -3.44 -4.30 -1.11
C ALA A 83 -2.09 -4.23 -1.84
N ALA A 84 -1.52 -3.03 -2.01
CA ALA A 84 -0.20 -2.83 -2.59
C ALA A 84 0.88 -3.59 -1.81
N LEU A 85 0.82 -3.56 -0.47
CA LEU A 85 1.76 -4.24 0.39
C LEU A 85 1.66 -5.77 0.29
N ILE A 86 0.43 -6.31 0.22
CA ILE A 86 0.19 -7.74 0.01
C ILE A 86 0.77 -8.18 -1.32
N VAL A 87 0.44 -7.46 -2.40
CA VAL A 87 0.92 -7.76 -3.76
C VAL A 87 2.44 -7.69 -3.83
N ALA A 88 3.06 -6.64 -3.29
CA ALA A 88 4.52 -6.52 -3.22
C ALA A 88 5.16 -7.67 -2.42
N SER A 89 4.58 -8.04 -1.28
CA SER A 89 5.08 -9.15 -0.45
C SER A 89 5.01 -10.49 -1.19
N LYS A 90 3.92 -10.77 -1.90
CA LYS A 90 3.77 -12.00 -2.70
C LYS A 90 4.68 -12.03 -3.91
N TYR A 91 4.94 -10.89 -4.52
CA TYR A 91 5.80 -10.77 -5.69
C TYR A 91 7.29 -10.97 -5.34
N LEU A 92 7.74 -10.46 -4.20
CA LEU A 92 9.16 -10.47 -3.82
C LEU A 92 9.60 -11.68 -2.98
N GLN A 93 8.66 -12.40 -2.35
CA GLN A 93 8.99 -13.43 -1.36
C GLN A 93 8.46 -14.80 -1.77
N ASP A 94 9.37 -15.78 -1.88
CA ASP A 94 9.02 -17.19 -2.15
C ASP A 94 8.09 -17.77 -1.07
N ARG A 95 8.28 -17.34 0.18
CA ARG A 95 7.41 -17.66 1.31
C ARG A 95 6.66 -16.41 1.72
N ASN A 96 5.42 -16.29 1.29
CA ASN A 96 4.53 -15.17 1.64
C ASN A 96 3.38 -15.62 2.55
N TYR A 97 2.76 -14.63 3.21
CA TYR A 97 1.56 -14.85 4.01
C TYR A 97 0.34 -15.07 3.10
N SER A 98 -0.47 -16.09 3.42
CA SER A 98 -1.77 -16.27 2.80
C SER A 98 -2.72 -15.12 3.14
N ASN A 99 -3.77 -14.90 2.34
CA ASN A 99 -4.77 -13.86 2.63
C ASN A 99 -5.49 -14.10 3.97
N ARG A 100 -5.58 -15.36 4.43
CA ARG A 100 -6.06 -15.70 5.77
C ARG A 100 -5.12 -15.18 6.87
N ALA A 101 -3.81 -15.23 6.66
CA ALA A 101 -2.85 -14.63 7.58
C ALA A 101 -2.92 -13.10 7.54
N TRP A 102 -3.04 -12.49 6.36
CA TRP A 102 -3.24 -11.04 6.22
C TRP A 102 -4.54 -10.53 6.87
N SER A 103 -5.59 -11.36 6.91
CA SER A 103 -6.82 -11.08 7.67
C SER A 103 -6.56 -10.97 9.16
N LYS A 104 -5.76 -11.87 9.72
CA LYS A 104 -5.36 -11.79 11.14
C LYS A 104 -4.45 -10.59 11.43
N ILE A 105 -3.58 -10.23 10.48
CA ILE A 105 -2.64 -9.10 10.62
C ILE A 105 -3.39 -7.75 10.62
N SER A 106 -4.27 -7.55 9.63
CA SER A 106 -4.97 -6.27 9.43
C SER A 106 -6.29 -6.14 10.20
N GLY A 107 -6.87 -7.26 10.65
CA GLY A 107 -8.20 -7.29 11.27
C GLY A 107 -9.35 -7.20 10.26
N LEU A 108 -9.07 -7.14 8.95
CA LEU A 108 -10.09 -7.14 7.91
C LEU A 108 -10.59 -8.56 7.59
N PRO A 109 -11.87 -8.72 7.21
CA PRO A 109 -12.37 -9.99 6.71
C PRO A 109 -11.57 -10.47 5.49
N VAL A 110 -11.35 -11.79 5.39
CA VAL A 110 -10.59 -12.39 4.28
C VAL A 110 -11.19 -12.04 2.92
N HIS A 111 -12.52 -11.99 2.81
CA HIS A 111 -13.19 -11.65 1.55
C HIS A 111 -12.91 -10.21 1.12
N GLU A 112 -12.82 -9.26 2.06
CA GLU A 112 -12.43 -7.88 1.76
C GLU A 112 -10.97 -7.81 1.31
N ILE A 113 -10.08 -8.58 1.93
CA ILE A 113 -8.68 -8.65 1.50
C ILE A 113 -8.55 -9.18 0.08
N ASN A 114 -9.26 -10.27 -0.22
CA ASN A 114 -9.28 -10.84 -1.57
C ASN A 114 -9.82 -9.83 -2.59
N ALA A 115 -10.92 -9.13 -2.26
CA ALA A 115 -11.52 -8.14 -3.15
C ALA A 115 -10.58 -6.95 -3.39
N ASN A 116 -9.96 -6.41 -2.33
CA ASN A 116 -9.02 -5.30 -2.44
C ASN A 116 -7.76 -5.70 -3.23
N GLU A 117 -7.24 -6.92 -3.02
CA GLU A 117 -6.09 -7.43 -3.78
C GLU A 117 -6.40 -7.55 -5.27
N ILE A 118 -7.54 -8.14 -5.64
CA ILE A 118 -7.96 -8.25 -7.05
C ILE A 118 -8.24 -6.88 -7.66
N CYS A 119 -8.89 -5.98 -6.92
CA CYS A 119 -9.10 -4.60 -7.35
C CYS A 119 -7.76 -3.92 -7.66
N PHE A 120 -6.79 -4.01 -6.75
CA PHE A 120 -5.46 -3.43 -6.93
C PHE A 120 -4.71 -4.04 -8.13
N LEU A 121 -4.76 -5.36 -8.30
CA LEU A 121 -4.14 -6.05 -9.44
C LEU A 121 -4.73 -5.61 -10.78
N LYS A 122 -6.05 -5.42 -10.83
CA LYS A 122 -6.74 -4.88 -12.03
C LYS A 122 -6.36 -3.43 -12.30
N LEU A 123 -6.31 -2.59 -11.26
CA LEU A 123 -5.85 -1.21 -11.39
C LEU A 123 -4.45 -1.21 -11.98
N ILE A 124 -3.51 -1.92 -11.36
CA ILE A 124 -2.12 -1.90 -11.82
C ILE A 124 -1.86 -2.70 -13.12
N ASP A 125 -2.93 -3.19 -13.76
CA ASP A 125 -2.93 -3.99 -14.99
C ASP A 125 -1.96 -5.17 -14.92
N TYR A 126 -1.87 -5.80 -13.74
CA TYR A 126 -0.95 -6.91 -13.44
C TYR A 126 0.53 -6.64 -13.77
N ASN A 127 0.92 -5.38 -14.02
CA ASN A 127 2.25 -5.02 -14.51
C ASN A 127 3.30 -5.06 -13.39
N LEU A 128 3.40 -6.09 -12.55
CA LEU A 128 4.16 -6.02 -11.28
C LEU A 128 5.69 -5.88 -11.43
N PHE A 129 6.23 -6.13 -12.61
CA PHE A 129 7.66 -6.03 -12.88
C PHE A 129 8.17 -4.59 -12.74
N ILE A 130 9.31 -4.44 -12.08
CA ILE A 130 10.06 -3.20 -11.96
C ILE A 130 11.49 -3.52 -12.37
N ALA A 131 11.99 -2.89 -13.42
CA ALA A 131 13.37 -3.03 -13.84
C ALA A 131 14.33 -2.52 -12.76
N GLU A 132 15.51 -3.12 -12.66
CA GLU A 132 16.46 -2.85 -11.57
C GLU A 132 16.91 -1.38 -11.54
N ASP A 133 17.17 -0.80 -12.70
CA ASP A 133 17.55 0.61 -12.87
C ASP A 133 16.43 1.56 -12.40
N ILE A 134 15.18 1.26 -12.77
CA ILE A 134 14.00 1.99 -12.32
C ILE A 134 13.85 1.89 -10.80
N PHE A 135 13.99 0.68 -10.24
CA PHE A 135 13.89 0.48 -8.79
C PHE A 135 14.99 1.21 -8.03
N LYS A 136 16.25 1.18 -8.52
CA LYS A 136 17.36 1.93 -7.92
C LYS A 136 17.11 3.43 -7.95
N ARG A 137 16.64 3.98 -9.07
CA ARG A 137 16.28 5.40 -9.20
C ARG A 137 15.15 5.79 -8.25
N TRP A 138 14.10 4.97 -8.19
CA TRP A 138 13.00 5.15 -7.24
C TRP A 138 13.46 5.12 -5.78
N SER A 139 14.26 4.13 -5.41
CA SER A 139 14.81 3.99 -4.06
C SER A 139 15.65 5.22 -3.68
N SER A 140 16.48 5.72 -4.59
CA SER A 140 17.27 6.93 -4.37
C SER A 140 16.39 8.17 -4.15
N LEU A 141 15.34 8.34 -4.97
CA LEU A 141 14.38 9.44 -4.81
C LEU A 141 13.67 9.37 -3.45
N LEU A 142 13.19 8.20 -3.03
CA LEU A 142 12.55 8.05 -1.72
C LEU A 142 13.50 8.38 -0.57
N LEU A 143 14.75 7.90 -0.64
CA LEU A 143 15.76 8.18 0.38
C LEU A 143 16.18 9.65 0.44
N THR A 144 16.07 10.39 -0.68
CA THR A 144 16.38 11.83 -0.71
C THR A 144 15.30 12.68 -0.04
N HIS A 145 14.06 12.17 0.03
CA HIS A 145 12.92 12.86 0.65
C HIS A 145 12.66 12.41 2.12
N ILE A 146 13.61 11.66 2.70
CA ILE A 146 13.59 11.14 4.07
C ILE A 146 14.64 11.88 4.90
#